data_AF-A0A1C5LYG0-F1
#
_entry.id   AF-A0A1C5LYG0-F1
#
_cell.length_a   1.000
_cell.length_b   1.000
_cell.length_c   1.000
_cell.angle_alpha   90.00
_cell.angle_beta   90.00
_cell.angle_gamma   90.00
#
_symmetry.space_group_name_H-M   'P 1'
#
loop_
_entity.id
_entity.type
_entity.pdbx_description
1 polymer ?
#
loop_
_entity_poly.entity_id
_entity_poly.type
_entity_poly.pdbx_seq_one_letter_code
_entity_poly.pdbx_strand_id
1 'polypeptide(L)'
;MDREIKKLNDIMVSLFNTVLKMEEEAIRNASCEDISITEVHTLEAIGNGRPRTMTHVANILGIKISTLTTAVNRLVRKGYVSRLRDENDRRIVKISLTEKGRDAVREHEEFHESMIREAIAQIPQENVRQFVSSLENISSFMIMRSSMPYEKGSGFDLRPLQLAGNTLPVPIVQAGMSIGIAGKRLASAVAIQGGLGLIGTSRIGYRSENYEADPLEADLKALEAEVAEARRIVKKAGGKGLIGVAVMWNDHDAGRYVQAAVRGGAQVIVTSVELPKDLPRYCEDRKVALLPTISSKRAAAVITRTWTQKYNRTPDGFIFQGPCAAGLLGFRESELEKACNDRYKIVAEIKAELAKIENCPLIVGGGIFDKQDAEKVFRYGADGILMGTRFVATEECDADESYKRLYLNCTENDVTIVRSPMKTSARVMKNSFADMLARTGKEDYDIIRAVQKGIEGDHDNGLIFCSANAEKIRKTDTVEDVFREFTT
;
A
#
# COMPACT_ATOMS: atom_id res chain seq x y z
N MET A 1 29.05 0.78 -12.68
CA MET A 1 28.05 0.14 -11.79
C MET A 1 28.63 -1.09 -11.09
N ASP A 2 29.25 -2.03 -11.79
CA ASP A 2 29.81 -3.24 -11.16
C ASP A 2 30.97 -2.96 -10.18
N ARG A 3 31.79 -1.95 -10.47
CA ARG A 3 32.88 -1.52 -9.57
C ARG A 3 32.32 -0.92 -8.28
N GLU A 4 31.28 -0.11 -8.39
CA GLU A 4 30.58 0.50 -7.27
C GLU A 4 29.83 -0.54 -6.43
N ILE A 5 29.18 -1.51 -7.07
CA ILE A 5 28.53 -2.64 -6.40
C ILE A 5 29.55 -3.46 -5.60
N LYS A 6 30.70 -3.79 -6.21
CA LYS A 6 31.77 -4.50 -5.51
C LYS A 6 32.27 -3.72 -4.29
N LYS A 7 32.52 -2.42 -4.47
CA LYS A 7 32.94 -1.54 -3.36
C LYS A 7 31.89 -1.49 -2.26
N LEU A 8 30.60 -1.39 -2.61
CA LEU A 8 29.51 -1.37 -1.64
C LEU A 8 29.40 -2.70 -0.87
N ASN A 9 29.53 -3.83 -1.56
CA ASN A 9 29.57 -5.14 -0.92
C ASN A 9 30.71 -5.24 0.09
N ASP A 10 31.92 -4.85 -0.31
CA ASP A 10 33.10 -4.89 0.57
C ASP A 10 32.90 -3.99 1.80
N ILE A 11 32.32 -2.80 1.61
CA ILE A 11 31.96 -1.89 2.71
C ILE A 11 30.92 -2.53 3.62
N MET A 12 29.83 -3.10 3.09
CA MET A 12 28.77 -3.67 3.93
C MET A 12 29.26 -4.87 4.74
N VAL A 13 30.03 -5.77 4.11
CA VAL A 13 30.61 -6.94 4.80
C VAL A 13 31.58 -6.48 5.88
N SER A 14 32.46 -5.52 5.57
CA SER A 14 33.39 -4.97 6.56
C SER A 14 32.64 -4.30 7.70
N LEU A 15 31.64 -3.46 7.41
CA LEU A 15 30.85 -2.74 8.40
C LEU A 15 30.13 -3.71 9.33
N PHE A 16 29.43 -4.71 8.78
CA PHE A 16 28.74 -5.72 9.58
C PHE A 16 29.69 -6.44 10.54
N ASN A 17 30.84 -6.90 10.05
CA ASN A 17 31.81 -7.59 10.89
C ASN A 17 32.47 -6.67 11.92
N THR A 18 32.71 -5.40 11.58
CA THR A 18 33.29 -4.43 12.52
C THR A 18 32.29 -4.07 13.62
N VAL A 19 31.02 -3.82 13.29
CA VAL A 19 29.97 -3.54 14.26
C VAL A 19 29.78 -4.72 15.22
N LEU A 20 29.74 -5.95 14.70
CA LEU A 20 29.66 -7.14 15.56
C LEU A 20 30.83 -7.24 16.55
N LYS A 21 32.06 -6.91 16.12
CA LYS A 21 33.22 -6.91 17.03
C LYS A 21 33.13 -5.79 18.06
N MET A 22 32.70 -4.59 17.65
CA MET A 22 32.52 -3.46 18.56
C MET A 22 31.45 -3.75 19.60
N GLU A 23 30.32 -4.35 19.21
CA GLU A 23 29.29 -4.80 20.15
C GLU A 23 29.83 -5.84 21.14
N GLU A 24 30.63 -6.81 20.66
CA GLU A 24 31.22 -7.83 21.53
C GLU A 24 32.20 -7.24 22.55
N GLU A 25 33.00 -6.25 22.14
CA GLU A 25 33.88 -5.50 23.03
C GLU A 25 33.10 -4.61 24.00
N ALA A 26 32.08 -3.90 23.54
CA ALA A 26 31.24 -3.05 24.37
C ALA A 26 30.54 -3.86 25.46
N ILE A 27 29.99 -5.03 25.14
CA ILE A 27 29.34 -5.91 26.12
C ILE A 27 30.35 -6.51 27.10
N ARG A 28 31.57 -6.84 26.65
CA ARG A 28 32.65 -7.29 27.56
C ARG A 28 33.08 -6.21 28.56
N ASN A 29 33.03 -4.96 28.15
CA ASN A 29 33.45 -3.81 28.95
C ASN A 29 32.29 -3.13 29.69
N ALA A 30 31.06 -3.60 29.46
CA ALA A 30 29.86 -3.07 30.11
C ALA A 30 29.84 -3.45 31.60
N SER A 31 29.06 -2.68 32.35
CA SER A 31 28.77 -2.91 33.77
C SER A 31 28.21 -4.31 34.03
N CYS A 32 27.65 -4.95 32.99
CA CYS A 32 27.05 -6.27 33.01
C CYS A 32 27.94 -7.33 32.35
N GLU A 33 29.04 -7.74 33.00
CA GLU A 33 30.01 -8.70 32.44
C GLU A 33 29.44 -10.12 32.20
N ASP A 34 28.28 -10.47 32.79
CA ASP A 34 27.73 -11.82 32.76
C ASP A 34 26.69 -12.06 31.65
N ILE A 35 26.56 -11.20 30.63
CA ILE A 35 25.61 -11.37 29.51
C ILE A 35 26.30 -11.44 28.14
N SER A 36 25.74 -12.27 27.25
CA SER A 36 26.16 -12.37 25.85
C SER A 36 25.37 -11.44 24.93
N ILE A 37 25.87 -11.16 23.72
CA ILE A 37 25.15 -10.44 22.65
C ILE A 37 23.72 -10.94 22.48
N THR A 38 23.54 -12.27 22.36
CA THR A 38 22.22 -12.86 22.18
C THR A 38 21.31 -12.62 23.38
N GLU A 39 21.86 -12.59 24.59
CA GLU A 39 21.11 -12.31 25.81
C GLU A 39 20.71 -10.84 25.90
N VAL A 40 21.60 -9.90 25.57
CA VAL A 40 21.29 -8.46 25.47
C VAL A 40 20.18 -8.18 24.47
N HIS A 41 20.29 -8.68 23.23
CA HIS A 41 19.21 -8.51 22.24
C HIS A 41 17.90 -9.18 22.67
N THR A 42 17.99 -10.25 23.47
CA THR A 42 16.78 -10.84 24.08
C THR A 42 16.16 -9.90 25.11
N LEU A 43 16.96 -9.19 25.91
CA LEU A 43 16.48 -8.18 26.85
C LEU A 43 15.82 -7.00 26.12
N GLU A 44 16.42 -6.50 25.04
CA GLU A 44 15.82 -5.45 24.18
C GLU A 44 14.48 -5.89 23.59
N ALA A 45 14.40 -7.13 23.08
CA ALA A 45 13.16 -7.67 22.52
C ALA A 45 12.03 -7.83 23.58
N ILE A 46 12.39 -8.03 24.86
CA ILE A 46 11.43 -7.94 25.97
C ILE A 46 11.01 -6.49 26.19
N GLY A 47 11.98 -5.57 26.24
CA GLY A 47 11.79 -4.12 26.33
C GLY A 47 11.29 -3.62 27.68
N ASN A 48 11.39 -2.30 27.90
CA ASN A 48 11.06 -1.61 29.15
C ASN A 48 9.54 -1.41 29.40
N GLY A 49 8.69 -1.97 28.54
CA GLY A 49 7.24 -1.78 28.56
C GLY A 49 6.48 -2.80 29.42
N ARG A 50 5.20 -3.02 29.06
CA ARG A 50 4.33 -4.00 29.72
C ARG A 50 4.88 -5.42 29.55
N PRO A 51 4.65 -6.34 30.51
CA PRO A 51 5.10 -7.73 30.41
C PRO A 51 4.62 -8.40 29.12
N ARG A 52 5.53 -9.09 28.41
CA ARG A 52 5.29 -9.70 27.09
C ARG A 52 5.21 -11.22 27.17
N THR A 53 4.53 -11.84 26.22
CA THR A 53 4.50 -13.32 26.11
C THR A 53 5.75 -13.84 25.42
N MET A 54 6.11 -15.10 25.68
CA MET A 54 7.24 -15.77 25.01
C MET A 54 7.06 -15.78 23.47
N THR A 55 5.84 -16.05 22.99
CA THR A 55 5.53 -16.04 21.55
C THR A 55 5.79 -14.68 20.91
N HIS A 56 5.42 -13.59 21.60
CA HIS A 56 5.64 -12.24 21.10
C HIS A 56 7.14 -11.92 20.97
N VAL A 57 7.93 -12.24 21.98
CA VAL A 57 9.38 -11.98 21.98
C VAL A 57 10.10 -12.86 20.95
N ALA A 58 9.69 -14.12 20.78
CA ALA A 58 10.28 -15.03 19.80
C ALA A 58 10.06 -14.51 18.36
N ASN A 59 8.88 -13.94 18.10
CA ASN A 59 8.55 -13.33 16.82
C ASN A 59 9.38 -12.08 16.53
N ILE A 60 9.68 -11.25 17.54
CA ILE A 60 10.57 -10.08 17.38
C ILE A 60 11.98 -10.52 16.97
N LEU A 61 12.51 -11.54 17.64
CA LEU A 61 13.87 -12.04 17.39
C LEU A 61 14.00 -12.95 16.16
N GLY A 62 12.87 -13.38 15.56
CA GLY A 62 12.88 -14.31 14.42
C GLY A 62 13.40 -15.71 14.77
N ILE A 63 13.27 -16.16 16.02
CA ILE A 63 13.77 -17.47 16.50
C ILE A 63 12.64 -18.40 16.96
N LYS A 64 12.94 -19.70 17.04
CA LYS A 64 12.01 -20.69 17.60
C LYS A 64 11.77 -20.44 19.09
N ILE A 65 10.54 -20.67 19.55
CA ILE A 65 10.16 -20.56 20.98
C ILE A 65 11.04 -21.45 21.88
N SER A 66 11.47 -22.62 21.40
CA SER A 66 12.39 -23.50 22.12
C SER A 66 13.74 -22.82 22.39
N THR A 67 14.26 -22.08 21.40
CA THR A 67 15.52 -21.33 21.52
C THR A 67 15.37 -20.18 22.51
N LEU A 68 14.28 -19.39 22.38
CA LEU A 68 14.00 -18.30 23.31
C LEU A 68 13.84 -18.80 24.75
N THR A 69 13.18 -19.95 24.96
CA THR A 69 12.98 -20.53 26.29
C THR A 69 14.31 -20.75 27.00
N THR A 70 15.31 -21.27 26.30
CA THR A 70 16.66 -21.47 26.84
C THR A 70 17.34 -20.14 27.20
N ALA A 71 17.25 -19.13 26.34
CA ALA A 71 17.82 -17.81 26.58
C ALA A 71 17.17 -17.12 27.80
N VAL A 72 15.84 -17.08 27.85
CA VAL A 72 15.08 -16.51 28.97
C VAL A 72 15.37 -17.26 30.28
N ASN A 73 15.50 -18.59 30.26
CA ASN A 73 15.87 -19.35 31.47
C ASN A 73 17.25 -18.98 32.01
N ARG A 74 18.21 -18.59 31.15
CA ARG A 74 19.52 -18.08 31.59
C ARG A 74 19.37 -16.67 32.18
N LEU A 75 18.68 -15.78 31.47
CA LEU A 75 18.44 -14.39 31.91
C LEU A 75 17.68 -14.31 33.25
N VAL A 76 16.73 -15.21 33.49
CA VAL A 76 16.03 -15.32 34.78
C VAL A 76 17.00 -15.74 35.89
N ARG A 77 17.85 -16.75 35.64
CA ARG A 77 18.87 -17.20 36.62
C ARG A 77 19.90 -16.11 36.94
N LYS A 78 20.26 -15.31 35.94
CA LYS A 78 21.18 -14.16 36.06
C LYS A 78 20.52 -12.90 36.67
N GLY A 79 19.22 -12.94 36.93
CA GLY A 79 18.47 -11.86 37.58
C GLY A 79 18.05 -10.70 36.67
N TYR A 80 18.17 -10.82 35.35
CA TYR A 80 17.81 -9.76 34.38
C TYR A 80 16.33 -9.78 33.98
N VAL A 81 15.67 -10.94 34.09
CA VAL A 81 14.27 -11.14 33.65
C VAL A 81 13.46 -11.74 34.78
N SER A 82 12.26 -11.22 35.00
CA SER A 82 11.26 -11.79 35.88
C SER A 82 10.14 -12.46 35.07
N ARG A 83 9.57 -13.54 35.64
CA ARG A 83 8.39 -14.21 35.10
C ARG A 83 7.17 -13.83 35.92
N LEU A 84 6.12 -13.41 35.23
CA LEU A 84 4.82 -13.10 35.80
C LEU A 84 3.82 -14.13 35.28
N ARG A 85 3.03 -14.70 36.19
CA ARG A 85 1.87 -15.52 35.81
C ARG A 85 0.71 -14.56 35.58
N ASP A 86 0.02 -14.72 34.45
CA ASP A 86 -1.15 -13.90 34.15
C ASP A 86 -2.27 -14.16 35.19
N GLU A 87 -2.92 -13.07 35.63
CA GLU A 87 -3.97 -13.13 36.68
C GLU A 87 -5.26 -13.79 36.18
N ASN A 88 -5.53 -13.74 34.86
CA ASN A 88 -6.76 -14.25 34.26
C ASN A 88 -6.58 -15.64 33.62
N ASP A 89 -5.37 -16.01 33.19
CA ASP A 89 -5.04 -17.37 32.75
C ASP A 89 -3.65 -17.80 33.23
N ARG A 90 -3.61 -18.58 34.33
CA ARG A 90 -2.37 -19.06 34.96
C ARG A 90 -1.48 -19.93 34.04
N ARG A 91 -1.98 -20.35 32.86
CA ARG A 91 -1.19 -21.07 31.84
C ARG A 91 -0.33 -20.14 31.00
N ILE A 92 -0.58 -18.83 31.02
CA ILE A 92 0.16 -17.83 30.26
C ILE A 92 1.29 -17.28 31.12
N VAL A 93 2.53 -17.53 30.68
CA VAL A 93 3.74 -16.96 31.28
C VAL A 93 4.14 -15.70 30.51
N LYS A 94 4.15 -14.57 31.21
CA LYS A 94 4.70 -13.31 30.72
C LYS A 94 6.08 -13.05 31.31
N ILE A 95 6.89 -12.29 30.60
CA ILE A 95 8.24 -11.90 31.00
C ILE A 95 8.40 -10.38 30.96
N SER A 96 9.19 -9.87 31.89
CA SER A 96 9.52 -8.44 32.01
C SER A 96 10.96 -8.28 32.49
N LEU A 97 11.57 -7.14 32.16
CA LEU A 97 12.89 -6.78 32.66
C LEU A 97 12.84 -6.42 34.16
N THR A 98 13.79 -6.95 34.93
CA THR A 98 14.11 -6.43 36.27
C THR A 98 14.87 -5.11 36.14
N GLU A 99 15.13 -4.40 37.23
CA GLU A 99 15.96 -3.18 37.20
C GLU A 99 17.34 -3.44 36.56
N LYS A 100 18.03 -4.52 36.98
CA LYS A 100 19.26 -5.02 36.35
C LYS A 100 19.09 -5.25 34.84
N GLY A 101 17.94 -5.80 34.43
CA GLY A 101 17.53 -5.96 33.03
C GLY A 101 17.47 -4.66 32.25
N ARG A 102 16.87 -3.62 32.85
CA ARG A 102 16.70 -2.31 32.21
C ARG A 102 18.02 -1.56 32.10
N ASP A 103 18.87 -1.67 33.12
CA ASP A 103 20.19 -1.04 33.12
C ASP A 103 21.07 -1.60 32.00
N ALA A 104 21.09 -2.92 31.83
CA ALA A 104 21.81 -3.57 30.74
C ALA A 104 21.31 -3.13 29.34
N VAL A 105 19.98 -3.02 29.17
CA VAL A 105 19.41 -2.53 27.90
C VAL A 105 19.79 -1.08 27.66
N ARG A 106 19.71 -0.22 28.68
CA ARG A 106 20.02 1.20 28.57
C ARG A 106 21.48 1.44 28.20
N GLU A 107 22.41 0.77 28.88
CA GLU A 107 23.85 0.87 28.59
C GLU A 107 24.16 0.42 27.16
N HIS A 108 23.45 -0.61 26.68
CA HIS A 108 23.59 -1.07 25.29
C HIS A 108 22.97 -0.10 24.27
N GLU A 109 21.79 0.46 24.55
CA GLU A 109 21.14 1.48 23.71
C GLU A 109 22.01 2.75 23.61
N GLU A 110 22.61 3.19 24.73
CA GLU A 110 23.52 4.34 24.79
C GLU A 110 24.79 4.10 23.96
N PHE A 111 25.35 2.88 24.01
CA PHE A 111 26.46 2.49 23.15
C PHE A 111 26.10 2.64 21.66
N HIS A 112 24.94 2.10 21.24
CA HIS A 112 24.48 2.20 19.86
C HIS A 112 24.26 3.65 19.43
N GLU A 113 23.62 4.46 20.28
CA GLU A 113 23.38 5.87 19.97
C GLU A 113 24.71 6.64 19.83
N SER A 114 25.67 6.43 20.72
CA SER A 114 26.99 7.08 20.65
C SER A 114 27.75 6.67 19.40
N MET A 115 27.79 5.36 19.11
CA MET A 115 28.46 4.82 17.92
C MET A 115 27.88 5.44 16.63
N ILE A 116 26.55 5.48 16.50
CA ILE A 116 25.91 6.06 15.31
C ILE A 116 26.15 7.57 15.23
N ARG A 117 26.02 8.29 16.35
CA ARG A 117 26.26 9.73 16.42
C ARG A 117 27.67 10.10 15.96
N GLU A 118 28.67 9.34 16.38
CA GLU A 118 30.07 9.51 15.96
C GLU A 118 30.27 9.13 14.49
N ALA A 119 29.69 8.01 14.04
CA ALA A 119 29.84 7.52 12.67
C ALA A 119 29.27 8.50 11.63
N ILE A 120 28.19 9.21 11.95
CA ILE A 120 27.57 10.19 11.05
C ILE A 120 28.11 11.61 11.22
N ALA A 121 28.98 11.87 12.20
CA ALA A 121 29.46 13.24 12.51
C ALA A 121 30.18 13.91 11.33
N GLN A 122 30.75 13.12 10.41
CA GLN A 122 31.42 13.60 9.20
C GLN A 122 30.47 13.77 8.00
N ILE A 123 29.19 13.43 8.16
CA ILE A 123 28.17 13.61 7.13
C ILE A 123 27.54 15.00 7.33
N PRO A 124 27.59 15.89 6.32
CA PRO A 124 26.90 17.17 6.40
C PRO A 124 25.41 16.99 6.71
N GLN A 125 24.83 17.86 7.55
CA GLN A 125 23.45 17.75 8.03
C GLN A 125 22.43 17.66 6.89
N GLU A 126 22.67 18.38 5.80
CA GLU A 126 21.86 18.35 4.57
C GLU A 126 21.82 16.96 3.91
N ASN A 127 22.89 16.16 4.06
CA ASN A 127 23.02 14.84 3.45
C ASN A 127 22.50 13.71 4.34
N VAL A 128 22.35 13.95 5.65
CA VAL A 128 21.90 12.92 6.62
C VAL A 128 20.55 12.34 6.21
N ARG A 129 19.60 13.18 5.77
CA ARG A 129 18.29 12.71 5.33
C ARG A 129 18.38 11.75 4.14
N GLN A 130 19.22 12.08 3.15
CA GLN A 130 19.41 11.23 1.97
C GLN A 130 20.11 9.91 2.34
N PHE A 131 21.08 9.97 3.24
CA PHE A 131 21.79 8.79 3.74
C PHE A 131 20.86 7.83 4.48
N VAL A 132 20.04 8.35 5.41
CA VAL A 132 19.01 7.58 6.13
C VAL A 132 18.05 6.90 5.15
N SER A 133 17.49 7.64 4.19
CA SER A 133 16.58 7.07 3.19
C SER A 133 17.25 5.96 2.36
N SER A 134 18.54 6.11 2.05
CA SER A 134 19.30 5.09 1.32
C SER A 134 19.47 3.81 2.14
N LEU A 135 19.83 3.93 3.43
CA LEU A 135 19.93 2.79 4.34
C LEU A 135 18.57 2.13 4.61
N GLU A 136 17.50 2.90 4.76
CA GLU A 136 16.13 2.38 4.90
C GLU A 136 15.71 1.54 3.70
N ASN A 137 16.06 1.98 2.48
CA ASN A 137 15.79 1.22 1.27
C ASN A 137 16.53 -0.13 1.26
N ILE A 138 17.80 -0.14 1.68
CA ILE A 138 18.61 -1.37 1.78
C ILE A 138 18.04 -2.28 2.88
N SER A 139 17.76 -1.75 4.06
CA SER A 139 17.21 -2.49 5.20
C SER A 139 15.85 -3.13 4.86
N SER A 140 14.95 -2.35 4.25
CA SER A 140 13.64 -2.84 3.78
C SER A 140 13.78 -4.00 2.79
N PHE A 141 14.74 -3.89 1.85
CA PHE A 141 15.03 -4.96 0.90
C PHE A 141 15.53 -6.23 1.61
N MET A 142 16.44 -6.10 2.57
CA MET A 142 16.98 -7.24 3.33
C MET A 142 15.90 -7.94 4.17
N ILE A 143 15.02 -7.17 4.83
CA ILE A 143 13.89 -7.71 5.61
C ILE A 143 12.90 -8.47 4.72
N MET A 144 12.62 -7.94 3.52
CA MET A 144 11.78 -8.64 2.55
C MET A 144 12.45 -9.93 2.08
N ARG A 145 13.74 -9.89 1.71
CA ARG A 145 14.49 -11.06 1.23
C ARG A 145 14.70 -12.14 2.28
N SER A 146 14.76 -11.81 3.57
CA SER A 146 14.76 -12.84 4.63
C SER A 146 13.42 -13.57 4.74
N SER A 147 12.35 -12.99 4.20
CA SER A 147 10.99 -13.52 4.22
C SER A 147 10.56 -14.20 2.91
N MET A 148 11.37 -14.14 1.84
CA MET A 148 11.09 -14.74 0.52
C MET A 148 12.31 -15.51 -0.03
N PRO A 149 12.12 -16.69 -0.67
CA PRO A 149 13.20 -17.40 -1.34
C PRO A 149 13.89 -16.51 -2.39
N TYR A 150 15.22 -16.54 -2.45
CA TYR A 150 15.99 -15.80 -3.44
C TYR A 150 15.82 -16.40 -4.84
N GLU A 151 15.11 -15.70 -5.72
CA GLU A 151 15.19 -15.91 -7.17
C GLU A 151 16.11 -14.88 -7.82
N LYS A 152 17.15 -15.38 -8.50
CA LYS A 152 18.09 -14.58 -9.28
C LYS A 152 17.39 -14.16 -10.59
N GLY A 153 17.33 -12.85 -10.86
CA GLY A 153 16.72 -12.35 -12.10
C GLY A 153 15.28 -11.85 -11.98
N SER A 154 14.78 -11.56 -10.78
CA SER A 154 13.50 -10.84 -10.57
C SER A 154 13.60 -9.37 -11.00
N GLY A 155 13.91 -9.12 -12.26
CA GLY A 155 13.90 -7.80 -12.88
C GLY A 155 12.48 -7.26 -12.99
N PHE A 156 12.36 -5.96 -13.23
CA PHE A 156 11.09 -5.36 -13.62
C PHE A 156 10.66 -5.95 -14.96
N ASP A 157 9.55 -6.68 -14.93
CA ASP A 157 9.04 -7.42 -16.08
C ASP A 157 7.51 -7.41 -16.03
N LEU A 158 6.92 -6.73 -17.00
CA LEU A 158 5.48 -6.53 -17.14
C LEU A 158 4.84 -7.77 -17.79
N ARG A 159 4.97 -8.92 -17.12
CA ARG A 159 4.42 -10.19 -17.63
C ARG A 159 2.89 -10.14 -17.67
N PRO A 160 2.26 -10.76 -18.69
CA PRO A 160 0.82 -10.88 -18.73
C PRO A 160 0.27 -11.57 -17.48
N LEU A 161 -0.80 -11.02 -16.91
CA LEU A 161 -1.49 -11.61 -15.75
C LEU A 161 -2.72 -12.38 -16.18
N GLN A 162 -2.94 -13.53 -15.55
CA GLN A 162 -4.20 -14.26 -15.67
C GLN A 162 -5.15 -13.79 -14.58
N LEU A 163 -6.31 -13.29 -14.98
CA LEU A 163 -7.36 -12.76 -14.10
C LEU A 163 -8.67 -13.47 -14.45
N ALA A 164 -9.00 -14.50 -13.67
CA ALA A 164 -10.14 -15.38 -13.93
C ALA A 164 -10.13 -15.95 -15.36
N GLY A 165 -11.15 -15.63 -16.17
CA GLY A 165 -11.24 -16.05 -17.58
C GLY A 165 -10.53 -15.13 -18.57
N ASN A 166 -9.73 -14.16 -18.11
CA ASN A 166 -9.11 -13.14 -18.95
C ASN A 166 -7.58 -13.14 -18.79
N THR A 167 -6.89 -12.64 -19.82
CA THR A 167 -5.48 -12.30 -19.75
C THR A 167 -5.34 -10.78 -19.84
N LEU A 168 -4.58 -10.18 -18.93
CA LEU A 168 -4.16 -8.78 -18.98
C LEU A 168 -2.76 -8.71 -19.59
N PRO A 169 -2.59 -8.26 -20.85
CA PRO A 169 -1.30 -8.30 -21.53
C PRO A 169 -0.20 -7.45 -20.87
N VAL A 170 -0.56 -6.24 -20.44
CA VAL A 170 0.36 -5.30 -19.80
C VAL A 170 -0.20 -5.00 -18.40
N PRO A 171 0.45 -5.42 -17.30
CA PRO A 171 -0.06 -5.25 -15.93
C PRO A 171 0.07 -3.80 -15.40
N ILE A 172 -0.39 -2.85 -16.21
CA ILE A 172 -0.59 -1.46 -15.88
C ILE A 172 -2.09 -1.23 -15.76
N VAL A 173 -2.51 -0.76 -14.59
CA VAL A 173 -3.90 -0.50 -14.25
C VAL A 173 -4.10 1.00 -14.05
N GLN A 174 -5.08 1.56 -14.73
CA GLN A 174 -5.54 2.91 -14.46
C GLN A 174 -6.65 2.85 -13.39
N ALA A 175 -6.59 3.71 -12.37
CA ALA A 175 -7.51 3.66 -11.23
C ALA A 175 -8.93 4.16 -11.57
N GLY A 176 -9.98 3.46 -11.15
CA GLY A 176 -11.36 3.90 -11.39
C GLY A 176 -11.74 5.11 -10.53
N MET A 177 -11.48 6.31 -11.05
CA MET A 177 -11.76 7.60 -10.40
C MET A 177 -13.21 8.01 -10.67
N SER A 178 -14.02 8.04 -9.62
CA SER A 178 -15.47 8.30 -9.68
C SER A 178 -15.83 9.72 -10.15
N ILE A 179 -17.14 9.94 -10.34
CA ILE A 179 -17.73 11.23 -10.74
C ILE A 179 -17.13 11.74 -12.07
N GLY A 180 -16.99 10.82 -13.03
CA GLY A 180 -16.65 11.16 -14.41
C GLY A 180 -15.19 11.56 -14.65
N ILE A 181 -14.27 11.35 -13.71
CA ILE A 181 -12.82 11.52 -13.97
C ILE A 181 -12.29 10.37 -14.84
N ALA A 182 -12.69 9.13 -14.53
CA ALA A 182 -12.37 7.94 -15.31
C ALA A 182 -13.65 7.31 -15.87
N GLY A 183 -14.02 7.73 -17.08
CA GLY A 183 -15.13 7.18 -17.86
C GLY A 183 -14.64 6.28 -18.99
N LYS A 184 -15.50 6.04 -19.98
CA LYS A 184 -15.17 5.21 -21.14
C LYS A 184 -13.96 5.71 -21.93
N ARG A 185 -13.68 7.02 -22.02
CA ARG A 185 -12.58 7.53 -22.85
C ARG A 185 -11.25 7.08 -22.28
N LEU A 186 -11.00 7.38 -21.01
CA LEU A 186 -9.76 6.99 -20.34
C LEU A 186 -9.64 5.47 -20.25
N ALA A 187 -10.70 4.77 -19.80
CA ALA A 187 -10.66 3.33 -19.62
C ALA A 187 -10.41 2.59 -20.94
N SER A 188 -11.04 3.01 -22.04
CA SER A 188 -10.82 2.38 -23.35
C SER A 188 -9.43 2.68 -23.92
N ALA A 189 -8.89 3.89 -23.75
CA ALA A 189 -7.53 4.22 -24.17
C ALA A 189 -6.49 3.33 -23.48
N VAL A 190 -6.63 3.12 -22.17
CA VAL A 190 -5.75 2.23 -21.39
C VAL A 190 -5.85 0.78 -21.87
N ALA A 191 -7.07 0.29 -22.12
CA ALA A 191 -7.28 -1.05 -22.62
C ALA A 191 -6.79 -1.26 -24.06
N ILE A 192 -6.77 -0.22 -24.91
CA ILE A 192 -6.17 -0.29 -26.25
C ILE A 192 -4.66 -0.56 -26.15
N GLN A 193 -3.96 0.06 -25.18
CA GLN A 193 -2.54 -0.18 -24.92
C GLN A 193 -2.25 -1.54 -24.25
N GLY A 194 -3.28 -2.37 -24.01
CA GLY A 194 -3.13 -3.69 -23.39
C GLY A 194 -3.22 -3.67 -21.86
N GLY A 195 -3.54 -2.52 -21.25
CA GLY A 195 -3.74 -2.40 -19.80
C GLY A 195 -5.15 -2.74 -19.33
N LEU A 196 -5.40 -2.47 -18.04
CA LEU A 196 -6.72 -2.55 -17.42
C LEU A 196 -7.23 -1.12 -17.17
N GLY A 197 -8.25 -0.72 -17.94
CA GLY A 197 -8.98 0.53 -17.72
C GLY A 197 -10.14 0.32 -16.76
N LEU A 198 -10.23 1.14 -15.71
CA LEU A 198 -11.29 1.05 -14.71
C LEU A 198 -12.19 2.28 -14.76
N ILE A 199 -13.49 2.05 -14.81
CA ILE A 199 -14.52 3.10 -14.71
C ILE A 199 -14.93 3.26 -13.24
N GLY A 200 -14.91 4.49 -12.70
CA GLY A 200 -15.36 4.76 -11.34
C GLY A 200 -16.88 4.83 -11.25
N THR A 201 -17.51 4.14 -10.29
CA THR A 201 -18.97 3.98 -10.30
C THR A 201 -19.75 5.08 -9.57
N SER A 202 -19.15 5.73 -8.56
CA SER A 202 -19.91 6.64 -7.70
C SER A 202 -20.41 7.85 -8.49
N ARG A 203 -21.73 8.06 -8.48
CA ARG A 203 -22.43 9.14 -9.19
C ARG A 203 -22.08 9.20 -10.68
N ILE A 204 -21.81 8.08 -11.34
CA ILE A 204 -21.39 8.06 -12.76
C ILE A 204 -22.44 8.66 -13.71
N GLY A 205 -23.72 8.61 -13.33
CA GLY A 205 -24.86 9.15 -14.05
C GLY A 205 -25.25 10.57 -13.66
N TYR A 206 -24.49 11.29 -12.82
CA TYR A 206 -24.89 12.61 -12.28
C TYR A 206 -25.19 13.69 -13.33
N ARG A 207 -24.69 13.52 -14.56
CA ARG A 207 -24.94 14.41 -15.71
C ARG A 207 -26.17 14.01 -16.53
N SER A 208 -26.88 12.95 -16.15
CA SER A 208 -28.06 12.46 -16.87
C SER A 208 -29.26 13.38 -16.68
N GLU A 209 -30.12 13.45 -17.69
CA GLU A 209 -31.41 14.13 -17.55
C GLU A 209 -32.23 13.49 -16.42
N ASN A 210 -32.86 14.32 -15.59
CA ASN A 210 -33.67 13.90 -14.45
C ASN A 210 -32.94 13.04 -13.40
N TYR A 211 -31.62 13.17 -13.26
CA TYR A 211 -30.84 12.43 -12.26
C TYR A 211 -31.44 12.50 -10.85
N GLU A 212 -31.90 13.67 -10.43
CA GLU A 212 -32.45 13.88 -9.08
C GLU A 212 -33.77 13.14 -8.81
N ALA A 213 -34.45 12.63 -9.84
CA ALA A 213 -35.69 11.86 -9.68
C ALA A 213 -35.43 10.42 -9.22
N ASP A 214 -34.39 9.78 -9.77
CA ASP A 214 -33.92 8.45 -9.35
C ASP A 214 -32.40 8.33 -9.60
N PRO A 215 -31.57 8.84 -8.67
CA PRO A 215 -30.12 8.87 -8.83
C PRO A 215 -29.52 7.49 -9.08
N LEU A 216 -30.02 6.48 -8.36
CA LEU A 216 -29.49 5.13 -8.44
C LEU A 216 -29.79 4.50 -9.81
N GLU A 217 -31.03 4.59 -10.28
CA GLU A 217 -31.36 4.06 -11.60
C GLU A 217 -30.61 4.78 -12.73
N ALA A 218 -30.43 6.10 -12.61
CA ALA A 218 -29.62 6.87 -13.55
C ALA A 218 -28.15 6.42 -13.54
N ASP A 219 -27.56 6.22 -12.36
CA ASP A 219 -26.20 5.72 -12.19
C ASP A 219 -26.03 4.30 -12.77
N LEU A 220 -26.96 3.38 -12.49
CA LEU A 220 -26.88 2.00 -12.98
C LEU A 220 -26.98 1.93 -14.51
N LYS A 221 -27.89 2.71 -15.13
CA LYS A 221 -28.01 2.80 -16.59
C LYS A 221 -26.78 3.43 -17.23
N ALA A 222 -26.28 4.53 -16.65
CA ALA A 222 -25.07 5.19 -17.13
C ALA A 222 -23.87 4.25 -17.05
N LEU A 223 -23.70 3.52 -15.94
CA LEU A 223 -22.59 2.56 -15.77
C LEU A 223 -22.63 1.46 -16.83
N GLU A 224 -23.80 0.85 -17.03
CA GLU A 224 -23.98 -0.21 -18.03
C GLU A 224 -23.62 0.28 -19.44
N ALA A 225 -24.08 1.48 -19.81
CA ALA A 225 -23.78 2.10 -21.09
C ALA A 225 -22.29 2.48 -21.25
N GLU A 226 -21.67 3.06 -20.22
CA GLU A 226 -20.25 3.44 -20.21
C GLU A 226 -19.34 2.22 -20.40
N VAL A 227 -19.61 1.13 -19.68
CA VAL A 227 -18.85 -0.13 -19.82
C VAL A 227 -19.05 -0.73 -21.21
N ALA A 228 -20.29 -0.83 -21.69
CA ALA A 228 -20.58 -1.40 -23.01
C ALA A 228 -19.91 -0.62 -24.14
N GLU A 229 -19.94 0.71 -24.06
CA GLU A 229 -19.30 1.58 -25.04
C GLU A 229 -17.77 1.48 -24.99
N ALA A 230 -17.16 1.44 -23.79
CA ALA A 230 -15.73 1.23 -23.64
C ALA A 230 -15.29 -0.11 -24.27
N ARG A 231 -16.03 -1.20 -24.02
CA ARG A 231 -15.80 -2.51 -24.64
C ARG A 231 -15.88 -2.44 -26.17
N ARG A 232 -16.85 -1.69 -26.72
CA ARG A 232 -17.03 -1.50 -28.16
C ARG A 232 -15.85 -0.74 -28.77
N ILE A 233 -15.38 0.33 -28.13
CA ILE A 233 -14.22 1.13 -28.57
C ILE A 233 -12.97 0.25 -28.64
N VAL A 234 -12.67 -0.49 -27.56
CA VAL A 234 -11.49 -1.38 -27.49
C VAL A 234 -11.56 -2.44 -28.59
N LYS A 235 -12.72 -3.09 -28.78
CA LYS A 235 -12.90 -4.09 -29.83
C LYS A 235 -12.69 -3.51 -31.23
N LYS A 236 -13.24 -2.32 -31.50
CA LYS A 236 -13.09 -1.65 -32.80
C LYS A 236 -11.63 -1.28 -33.10
N ALA A 237 -10.88 -0.90 -32.07
CA ALA A 237 -9.45 -0.56 -32.18
C ALA A 237 -8.53 -1.80 -32.21
N GLY A 238 -9.05 -3.01 -32.05
CA GLY A 238 -8.24 -4.23 -31.95
C GLY A 238 -7.42 -4.33 -30.66
N GLY A 239 -7.80 -3.57 -29.63
CA GLY A 239 -7.15 -3.58 -28.32
C GLY A 239 -7.32 -4.92 -27.60
N LYS A 240 -6.30 -5.31 -26.83
CA LYS A 240 -6.26 -6.60 -26.11
C LYS A 240 -6.34 -6.45 -24.58
N GLY A 241 -6.40 -5.23 -24.08
CA GLY A 241 -6.56 -4.95 -22.66
C GLY A 241 -7.98 -5.22 -22.17
N LEU A 242 -8.19 -4.93 -20.89
CA LEU A 242 -9.41 -5.26 -20.17
C LEU A 242 -10.15 -3.99 -19.75
N ILE A 243 -11.48 -4.07 -19.72
CA ILE A 243 -12.34 -3.05 -19.12
C ILE A 243 -12.92 -3.60 -17.82
N GLY A 244 -12.82 -2.81 -16.76
CA GLY A 244 -13.42 -3.11 -15.47
C GLY A 244 -14.04 -1.88 -14.83
N VAL A 245 -14.50 -2.06 -13.59
CA VAL A 245 -15.07 -0.98 -12.78
C VAL A 245 -14.46 -0.97 -11.38
N ALA A 246 -14.40 0.20 -10.75
CA ALA A 246 -14.05 0.36 -9.35
C ALA A 246 -15.30 0.74 -8.55
N VAL A 247 -15.79 -0.20 -7.74
CA VAL A 247 -17.00 -0.06 -6.92
C VAL A 247 -16.60 0.28 -5.48
N MET A 248 -17.15 1.36 -4.95
CA MET A 248 -17.00 1.72 -3.55
C MET A 248 -17.93 0.81 -2.71
N TRP A 249 -17.35 -0.05 -1.85
CA TRP A 249 -18.07 -1.19 -1.27
C TRP A 249 -18.93 -0.84 -0.06
N ASN A 250 -18.65 0.28 0.61
CA ASN A 250 -19.50 0.78 1.70
C ASN A 250 -20.81 1.43 1.21
N ASP A 251 -21.02 1.53 -0.11
CA ASP A 251 -22.31 1.91 -0.69
C ASP A 251 -23.32 0.78 -0.46
N HIS A 252 -24.51 1.12 0.05
CA HIS A 252 -25.57 0.17 0.32
C HIS A 252 -26.01 -0.60 -0.95
N ASP A 253 -25.91 0.04 -2.12
CA ASP A 253 -26.29 -0.51 -3.40
C ASP A 253 -25.10 -1.05 -4.22
N ALA A 254 -23.90 -1.17 -3.63
CA ALA A 254 -22.68 -1.64 -4.30
C ALA A 254 -22.90 -2.92 -5.14
N GLY A 255 -23.69 -3.87 -4.64
CA GLY A 255 -24.03 -5.10 -5.37
C GLY A 255 -24.79 -4.87 -6.68
N ARG A 256 -25.66 -3.85 -6.74
CA ARG A 256 -26.40 -3.47 -7.96
C ARG A 256 -25.47 -2.86 -9.00
N TYR A 257 -24.50 -2.04 -8.56
CA TYR A 257 -23.45 -1.50 -9.44
C TYR A 257 -22.62 -2.62 -10.08
N VAL A 258 -22.24 -3.64 -9.30
CA VAL A 258 -21.54 -4.83 -9.82
C VAL A 258 -22.37 -5.50 -10.92
N GLN A 259 -23.66 -5.74 -10.66
CA GLN A 259 -24.54 -6.39 -11.65
C GLN A 259 -24.72 -5.54 -12.92
N ALA A 260 -24.85 -4.22 -12.79
CA ALA A 260 -24.93 -3.32 -13.95
C ALA A 260 -23.63 -3.33 -14.78
N ALA A 261 -22.47 -3.28 -14.12
CA ALA A 261 -21.18 -3.39 -14.79
C ALA A 261 -21.03 -4.72 -15.54
N VAL A 262 -21.44 -5.83 -14.92
CA VAL A 262 -21.40 -7.16 -15.55
C VAL A 262 -22.33 -7.22 -16.77
N ARG A 263 -23.55 -6.67 -16.70
CA ARG A 263 -24.45 -6.56 -17.87
C ARG A 263 -23.83 -5.74 -19.00
N GLY A 264 -23.11 -4.67 -18.67
CA GLY A 264 -22.35 -3.86 -19.63
C GLY A 264 -21.13 -4.59 -20.23
N GLY A 265 -20.75 -5.75 -19.70
CA GLY A 265 -19.63 -6.56 -20.18
C GLY A 265 -18.29 -6.26 -19.53
N ALA A 266 -18.29 -5.78 -18.28
CA ALA A 266 -17.08 -5.63 -17.48
C ALA A 266 -16.40 -7.00 -17.29
N GLN A 267 -15.07 -7.01 -17.44
CA GLN A 267 -14.25 -8.21 -17.28
C GLN A 267 -13.59 -8.29 -15.90
N VAL A 268 -13.51 -7.15 -15.20
CA VAL A 268 -12.87 -7.03 -13.89
C VAL A 268 -13.73 -6.15 -12.98
N ILE A 269 -13.98 -6.61 -11.76
CA ILE A 269 -14.58 -5.82 -10.69
C ILE A 269 -13.51 -5.57 -9.63
N VAL A 270 -13.20 -4.30 -9.40
CA VAL A 270 -12.36 -3.84 -8.30
C VAL A 270 -13.27 -3.26 -7.23
N THR A 271 -13.02 -3.57 -5.96
CA THR A 271 -13.72 -2.91 -4.84
C THR A 271 -12.77 -2.05 -4.04
N SER A 272 -13.25 -0.90 -3.56
CA SER A 272 -12.54 -0.01 -2.64
C SER A 272 -13.40 0.24 -1.39
N VAL A 273 -12.79 0.75 -0.32
CA VAL A 273 -13.45 1.14 0.94
C VAL A 273 -14.24 0.01 1.61
N GLU A 274 -13.73 -0.52 2.72
CA GLU A 274 -14.22 -1.72 3.43
C GLU A 274 -13.88 -3.07 2.78
N LEU A 275 -14.18 -4.17 3.50
CA LEU A 275 -13.88 -5.53 3.08
C LEU A 275 -15.07 -6.14 2.33
N PRO A 276 -14.91 -6.55 1.06
CA PRO A 276 -16.00 -7.06 0.22
C PRO A 276 -16.35 -8.52 0.53
N LYS A 277 -16.83 -8.81 1.75
CA LYS A 277 -17.03 -10.18 2.24
C LYS A 277 -18.04 -10.99 1.43
N ASP A 278 -18.96 -10.34 0.73
CA ASP A 278 -20.07 -10.93 -0.01
C ASP A 278 -20.10 -10.55 -1.49
N LEU A 279 -19.06 -9.89 -2.02
CA LEU A 279 -18.94 -9.58 -3.45
C LEU A 279 -19.22 -10.75 -4.40
N PRO A 280 -18.75 -12.00 -4.15
CA PRO A 280 -19.05 -13.13 -5.03
C PRO A 280 -20.54 -13.41 -5.21
N ARG A 281 -21.39 -13.00 -4.26
CA ARG A 281 -22.85 -13.14 -4.36
C ARG A 281 -23.44 -12.33 -5.53
N TYR A 282 -22.81 -11.21 -5.88
CA TYR A 282 -23.31 -10.29 -6.92
C TYR A 282 -22.68 -10.56 -8.30
N CYS A 283 -21.75 -11.50 -8.40
CA CYS A 283 -21.06 -11.86 -9.63
C CYS A 283 -20.84 -13.38 -9.70
N GLU A 284 -21.83 -14.09 -10.25
CA GLU A 284 -21.78 -15.54 -10.44
C GLU A 284 -20.89 -15.95 -11.62
N ASP A 285 -20.70 -15.07 -12.60
CA ASP A 285 -19.84 -15.33 -13.75
C ASP A 285 -18.38 -15.43 -13.29
N ARG A 286 -17.84 -16.65 -13.33
CA ARG A 286 -16.47 -16.97 -12.98
C ARG A 286 -15.45 -16.50 -14.02
N LYS A 287 -15.89 -15.98 -15.18
CA LYS A 287 -14.99 -15.32 -16.14
C LYS A 287 -14.69 -13.88 -15.76
N VAL A 288 -15.53 -13.23 -14.96
CA VAL A 288 -15.28 -11.88 -14.46
C VAL A 288 -14.36 -11.96 -13.25
N ALA A 289 -13.21 -11.28 -13.32
CA ALA A 289 -12.22 -11.28 -12.26
C ALA A 289 -12.64 -10.37 -11.10
N LEU A 290 -12.50 -10.84 -9.86
CA LEU A 290 -12.81 -10.06 -8.65
C LEU A 290 -11.52 -9.72 -7.91
N LEU A 291 -11.20 -8.42 -7.85
CA LEU A 291 -9.95 -7.88 -7.29
C LEU A 291 -10.25 -6.92 -6.12
N PRO A 292 -10.29 -7.41 -4.87
CA PRO A 292 -10.43 -6.57 -3.70
C PRO A 292 -9.25 -5.63 -3.51
N THR A 293 -9.52 -4.36 -3.21
CA THR A 293 -8.49 -3.43 -2.71
C THR A 293 -8.26 -3.64 -1.22
N ILE A 294 -7.00 -3.69 -0.81
CA ILE A 294 -6.57 -3.94 0.57
C ILE A 294 -5.42 -3.01 0.97
N SER A 295 -5.21 -2.85 2.27
CA SER A 295 -4.06 -2.12 2.83
C SER A 295 -3.19 -2.97 3.76
N SER A 296 -3.50 -4.27 3.91
CA SER A 296 -2.75 -5.17 4.80
C SER A 296 -2.93 -6.66 4.46
N LYS A 297 -1.98 -7.50 4.87
CA LYS A 297 -2.09 -8.96 4.77
C LYS A 297 -3.30 -9.54 5.51
N ARG A 298 -3.71 -8.90 6.61
CA ARG A 298 -4.86 -9.34 7.41
C ARG A 298 -6.16 -9.24 6.61
N ALA A 299 -6.33 -8.17 5.84
CA ALA A 299 -7.48 -7.99 4.96
C ALA A 299 -7.54 -9.09 3.89
N ALA A 300 -6.40 -9.37 3.23
CA ALA A 300 -6.28 -10.44 2.24
C ALA A 300 -6.70 -11.81 2.80
N ALA A 301 -6.17 -12.17 3.98
CA ALA A 301 -6.48 -13.44 4.64
C ALA A 301 -7.97 -13.56 5.00
N VAL A 302 -8.58 -12.49 5.52
CA VAL A 302 -10.01 -12.49 5.89
C VAL A 302 -10.91 -12.66 4.67
N ILE A 303 -10.65 -11.93 3.58
CA ILE A 303 -11.43 -12.01 2.35
C ILE A 303 -11.32 -13.42 1.76
N THR A 304 -10.09 -13.91 1.59
CA THR A 304 -9.81 -15.24 1.03
C THR A 304 -10.52 -16.34 1.83
N ARG A 305 -10.38 -16.34 3.16
CA ARG A 305 -11.04 -17.32 4.02
C ARG A 305 -12.56 -17.25 3.88
N THR A 306 -13.12 -16.04 3.91
CA THR A 306 -14.57 -15.85 3.85
C THR A 306 -15.14 -16.33 2.53
N TRP A 307 -14.51 -15.97 1.41
CA TRP A 307 -15.00 -16.35 0.08
C TRP A 307 -14.85 -17.84 -0.18
N THR A 308 -13.75 -18.45 0.26
CA THR A 308 -13.55 -19.90 0.17
C THR A 308 -14.66 -20.64 0.91
N GLN A 309 -14.93 -20.24 2.16
CA GLN A 309 -15.91 -20.90 3.03
C GLN A 309 -17.36 -20.70 2.57
N LYS A 310 -17.73 -19.51 2.10
CA LYS A 310 -19.12 -19.16 1.81
C LYS A 310 -19.51 -19.36 0.35
N TYR A 311 -18.58 -19.17 -0.58
CA TYR A 311 -18.87 -19.08 -2.01
C TYR A 311 -18.06 -20.06 -2.86
N ASN A 312 -17.18 -20.86 -2.24
CA ASN A 312 -16.26 -21.76 -2.95
C ASN A 312 -15.52 -21.02 -4.09
N ARG A 313 -15.02 -19.81 -3.77
CA ARG A 313 -14.32 -18.91 -4.68
C ARG A 313 -13.17 -18.24 -3.93
N THR A 314 -12.02 -18.09 -4.55
CA THR A 314 -10.93 -17.24 -4.08
C THR A 314 -10.87 -15.96 -4.92
N PRO A 315 -10.26 -14.88 -4.40
CA PRO A 315 -9.98 -13.69 -5.20
C PRO A 315 -9.07 -14.01 -6.39
N ASP A 316 -9.36 -13.38 -7.53
CA ASP A 316 -8.61 -13.55 -8.78
C ASP A 316 -7.34 -12.68 -8.82
N GLY A 317 -7.11 -11.91 -7.76
CA GLY A 317 -6.01 -11.00 -7.53
C GLY A 317 -6.35 -10.01 -6.43
N PHE A 318 -5.39 -9.20 -6.01
CA PHE A 318 -5.61 -8.11 -5.06
C PHE A 318 -4.97 -6.82 -5.56
N ILE A 319 -5.57 -5.69 -5.17
CA ILE A 319 -4.95 -4.39 -5.30
C ILE A 319 -4.48 -3.94 -3.93
N PHE A 320 -3.20 -3.64 -3.77
CA PHE A 320 -2.70 -2.94 -2.59
C PHE A 320 -2.79 -1.43 -2.80
N GLN A 321 -3.62 -0.75 -2.01
CA GLN A 321 -3.61 0.71 -1.92
C GLN A 321 -2.59 1.13 -0.86
N GLY A 322 -1.44 1.60 -1.33
CA GLY A 322 -0.38 2.14 -0.48
C GLY A 322 -0.73 3.50 0.14
N PRO A 323 -0.02 3.89 1.21
CA PRO A 323 -0.29 5.12 1.98
C PRO A 323 0.02 6.41 1.22
N CYS A 324 0.76 6.34 0.11
CA CYS A 324 1.06 7.46 -0.79
C CYS A 324 -0.04 7.67 -1.87
N ALA A 325 -1.10 6.86 -1.87
CA ALA A 325 -2.21 6.98 -2.82
C ALA A 325 -3.02 8.27 -2.63
N ALA A 326 -3.85 8.57 -3.63
CA ALA A 326 -4.83 9.64 -3.62
C ALA A 326 -6.15 9.22 -2.96
N GLY A 327 -6.93 10.18 -2.48
CA GLY A 327 -8.30 9.97 -2.03
C GLY A 327 -8.38 9.23 -0.69
N LEU A 328 -9.48 8.51 -0.49
CA LEU A 328 -9.75 7.74 0.73
C LEU A 328 -8.70 6.66 0.95
N LEU A 329 -7.99 6.73 2.08
CA LEU A 329 -6.92 5.80 2.45
C LEU A 329 -7.42 4.79 3.48
N GLY A 330 -6.90 3.56 3.41
CA GLY A 330 -7.10 2.52 4.42
C GLY A 330 -6.30 2.69 5.73
N PHE A 331 -5.84 3.91 6.02
CA PHE A 331 -4.95 4.23 7.15
C PHE A 331 -5.50 5.41 7.95
N ARG A 332 -5.30 5.39 9.27
CA ARG A 332 -5.52 6.57 10.10
C ARG A 332 -4.37 7.55 9.97
N GLU A 333 -4.64 8.82 10.26
CA GLU A 333 -3.66 9.90 10.19
C GLU A 333 -2.40 9.58 11.01
N SER A 334 -2.58 9.10 12.24
CA SER A 334 -1.50 8.69 13.14
C SER A 334 -0.67 7.49 12.67
N GLU A 335 -1.16 6.75 11.68
CA GLU A 335 -0.50 5.55 11.15
C GLU A 335 0.21 5.83 9.81
N LEU A 336 -0.11 6.96 9.15
CA LEU A 336 0.34 7.24 7.79
C LEU A 336 1.84 7.34 7.66
N GLU A 337 2.52 8.06 8.57
CA GLU A 337 3.97 8.22 8.50
C GLU A 337 4.67 6.87 8.58
N LYS A 338 4.31 6.06 9.59
CA LYS A 338 4.84 4.71 9.74
C LYS A 338 4.51 3.85 8.53
N ALA A 339 3.27 3.89 8.04
CA ALA A 339 2.88 3.12 6.86
C ALA A 339 3.67 3.53 5.62
N CYS A 340 3.93 4.82 5.41
CA CYS A 340 4.74 5.33 4.31
C CYS A 340 6.17 4.78 4.35
N ASN A 341 6.76 4.68 5.55
CA ASN A 341 8.09 4.10 5.76
C ASN A 341 8.06 2.58 5.56
N ASP A 342 7.04 1.90 6.08
CA ASP A 342 6.86 0.45 5.98
C ASP A 342 6.25 -0.01 4.64
N ARG A 343 5.96 0.87 3.67
CA ARG A 343 5.11 0.54 2.50
C ARG A 343 5.60 -0.68 1.72
N TYR A 344 6.92 -0.80 1.53
CA TYR A 344 7.52 -1.90 0.79
C TYR A 344 7.50 -3.22 1.58
N LYS A 345 7.65 -3.13 2.90
CA LYS A 345 7.46 -4.26 3.80
C LYS A 345 6.00 -4.76 3.76
N ILE A 346 5.03 -3.85 3.72
CA ILE A 346 3.61 -4.21 3.60
C ILE A 346 3.34 -4.95 2.27
N VAL A 347 3.92 -4.50 1.15
CA VAL A 347 3.83 -5.20 -0.14
C VAL A 347 4.35 -6.63 -0.02
N ALA A 348 5.55 -6.81 0.53
CA ALA A 348 6.16 -8.13 0.70
C ALA A 348 5.33 -9.05 1.60
N GLU A 349 4.81 -8.51 2.71
CA GLU A 349 3.94 -9.24 3.64
C GLU A 349 2.63 -9.69 2.99
N ILE A 350 2.02 -8.85 2.15
CA ILE A 350 0.82 -9.21 1.39
C ILE A 350 1.17 -10.29 0.38
N LYS A 351 2.22 -10.11 -0.41
CA LYS A 351 2.61 -11.09 -1.44
C LYS A 351 2.90 -12.47 -0.84
N ALA A 352 3.55 -12.53 0.33
CA ALA A 352 3.76 -13.78 1.05
C ALA A 352 2.45 -14.44 1.51
N GLU A 353 1.43 -13.66 1.88
CA GLU A 353 0.09 -14.18 2.17
C GLU A 353 -0.58 -14.72 0.91
N LEU A 354 -0.45 -14.01 -0.22
CA LEU A 354 -1.08 -14.39 -1.49
C LEU A 354 -0.45 -15.63 -2.13
N ALA A 355 0.81 -15.94 -1.82
CA ALA A 355 1.47 -17.16 -2.28
C ALA A 355 0.77 -18.46 -1.84
N LYS A 356 -0.16 -18.38 -0.87
CA LYS A 356 -1.02 -19.48 -0.42
C LYS A 356 -2.21 -19.73 -1.35
N ILE A 357 -2.44 -18.83 -2.31
CA ILE A 357 -3.55 -18.85 -3.25
C ILE A 357 -2.97 -19.08 -4.65
N GLU A 358 -3.48 -20.08 -5.35
CA GLU A 358 -3.04 -20.37 -6.70
C GLU A 358 -3.40 -19.20 -7.64
N ASN A 359 -2.45 -18.77 -8.47
CA ASN A 359 -2.63 -17.73 -9.49
C ASN A 359 -3.24 -16.41 -8.96
N CYS A 360 -2.78 -15.93 -7.79
CA CYS A 360 -3.29 -14.70 -7.19
C CYS A 360 -2.26 -13.55 -7.30
N PRO A 361 -2.35 -12.69 -8.34
CA PRO A 361 -1.43 -11.56 -8.50
C PRO A 361 -1.72 -10.41 -7.52
N LEU A 362 -0.67 -9.67 -7.19
CA LEU A 362 -0.69 -8.44 -6.42
C LEU A 362 -0.41 -7.24 -7.31
N ILE A 363 -1.42 -6.40 -7.54
CA ILE A 363 -1.27 -5.11 -8.21
C ILE A 363 -1.03 -4.04 -7.14
N VAL A 364 0.04 -3.26 -7.26
CA VAL A 364 0.43 -2.26 -6.24
C VAL A 364 0.15 -0.86 -6.74
N GLY A 365 -0.57 -0.06 -5.94
CA GLY A 365 -0.81 1.35 -6.21
C GLY A 365 -0.40 2.26 -5.05
N GLY A 366 -0.21 3.54 -5.36
CA GLY A 366 0.08 4.59 -4.39
C GLY A 366 1.49 5.18 -4.55
N GLY A 367 1.56 6.40 -5.08
CA GLY A 367 2.82 7.14 -5.25
C GLY A 367 3.70 6.68 -6.43
N ILE A 368 3.16 5.91 -7.37
CA ILE A 368 3.88 5.43 -8.57
C ILE A 368 3.60 6.40 -9.73
N PHE A 369 4.66 6.97 -10.31
CA PHE A 369 4.56 7.91 -11.43
C PHE A 369 5.43 7.54 -12.62
N ASP A 370 6.58 6.94 -12.36
CA ASP A 370 7.61 6.65 -13.36
C ASP A 370 8.09 5.20 -13.28
N LYS A 371 8.88 4.77 -14.27
CA LYS A 371 9.44 3.42 -14.33
C LYS A 371 10.24 3.05 -13.08
N GLN A 372 10.96 3.99 -12.47
CA GLN A 372 11.78 3.70 -11.29
C GLN A 372 10.93 3.36 -10.07
N ASP A 373 9.81 4.09 -9.89
CA ASP A 373 8.81 3.78 -8.85
C ASP A 373 8.23 2.37 -9.06
N ALA A 374 7.93 2.00 -10.31
CA ALA A 374 7.42 0.68 -10.67
C ALA A 374 8.45 -0.43 -10.42
N GLU A 375 9.69 -0.28 -10.91
CA GLU A 375 10.76 -1.23 -10.64
C GLU A 375 10.94 -1.48 -9.15
N LYS A 376 10.81 -0.42 -8.34
CA LYS A 376 10.94 -0.52 -6.89
C LYS A 376 9.86 -1.42 -6.31
N VAL A 377 8.57 -1.22 -6.62
CA VAL A 377 7.51 -2.09 -6.07
C VAL A 377 7.56 -3.52 -6.61
N PHE A 378 7.99 -3.73 -7.85
CA PHE A 378 8.21 -5.08 -8.41
C PHE A 378 9.29 -5.84 -7.64
N ARG A 379 10.37 -5.18 -7.22
CA ARG A 379 11.39 -5.80 -6.35
C ARG A 379 10.82 -6.32 -5.02
N TYR A 380 9.70 -5.76 -4.55
CA TYR A 380 9.03 -6.16 -3.30
C TYR A 380 7.84 -7.11 -3.50
N GLY A 381 7.58 -7.56 -4.73
CA GLY A 381 6.58 -8.59 -5.02
C GLY A 381 5.31 -8.12 -5.71
N ALA A 382 5.29 -6.91 -6.28
CA ALA A 382 4.24 -6.51 -7.21
C ALA A 382 4.30 -7.37 -8.49
N ASP A 383 3.13 -7.78 -8.98
CA ASP A 383 2.96 -8.39 -10.30
C ASP A 383 2.39 -7.39 -11.33
N GLY A 384 1.94 -6.23 -10.85
CA GLY A 384 1.43 -5.12 -11.65
C GLY A 384 1.39 -3.82 -10.87
N ILE A 385 1.14 -2.71 -11.57
CA ILE A 385 1.03 -1.37 -10.97
C ILE A 385 -0.33 -0.75 -11.22
N LEU A 386 -0.80 0.03 -10.25
CA LEU A 386 -2.00 0.85 -10.37
C LEU A 386 -1.65 2.32 -10.18
N MET A 387 -2.07 3.15 -11.12
CA MET A 387 -1.86 4.60 -11.09
C MET A 387 -3.20 5.33 -11.29
N GLY A 388 -3.47 6.31 -10.43
CA GLY A 388 -4.64 7.19 -10.54
C GLY A 388 -4.20 8.57 -11.01
N THR A 389 -3.58 9.33 -10.09
CA THR A 389 -3.09 10.70 -10.32
C THR A 389 -2.33 10.87 -11.63
N ARG A 390 -1.39 9.95 -11.96
CA ARG A 390 -0.60 9.98 -13.21
C ARG A 390 -1.45 10.06 -14.48
N PHE A 391 -2.64 9.44 -14.47
CA PHE A 391 -3.56 9.43 -15.60
C PHE A 391 -4.50 10.64 -15.63
N VAL A 392 -4.60 11.45 -14.57
CA VAL A 392 -5.53 12.60 -14.54
C VAL A 392 -5.16 13.65 -15.59
N ALA A 393 -3.86 13.92 -15.76
CA ALA A 393 -3.37 14.88 -16.75
C ALA A 393 -3.15 14.27 -18.14
N THR A 394 -3.86 13.18 -18.47
CA THR A 394 -3.83 12.63 -19.84
C THR A 394 -4.88 13.29 -20.73
N GLU A 395 -4.63 13.29 -22.04
CA GLU A 395 -5.60 13.80 -23.02
C GLU A 395 -6.93 13.03 -22.96
N GLU A 396 -6.86 11.73 -22.67
CA GLU A 396 -8.00 10.81 -22.66
C GLU A 396 -8.81 10.84 -21.36
N CYS A 397 -8.26 11.43 -20.29
CA CYS A 397 -8.99 11.65 -19.04
C CYS A 397 -10.30 12.41 -19.29
N ASP A 398 -11.39 11.92 -18.70
CA ASP A 398 -12.76 12.39 -18.94
C ASP A 398 -13.11 13.67 -18.15
N ALA A 399 -12.22 14.09 -17.24
CA ALA A 399 -12.35 15.34 -16.49
C ALA A 399 -12.18 16.58 -17.39
N ASP A 400 -12.78 17.69 -16.99
CA ASP A 400 -12.61 18.99 -17.65
C ASP A 400 -11.16 19.48 -17.62
N GLU A 401 -10.74 20.21 -18.65
CA GLU A 401 -9.37 20.73 -18.76
C GLU A 401 -8.98 21.65 -17.60
N SER A 402 -9.94 22.37 -17.01
CA SER A 402 -9.72 23.17 -15.80
C SER A 402 -9.30 22.30 -14.60
N TYR A 403 -9.88 21.10 -14.48
CA TYR A 403 -9.55 20.14 -13.42
C TYR A 403 -8.16 19.53 -13.66
N LYS A 404 -7.83 19.16 -14.90
CA LYS A 404 -6.50 18.61 -15.25
C LYS A 404 -5.37 19.62 -14.98
N ARG A 405 -5.61 20.92 -15.26
CA ARG A 405 -4.66 22.01 -14.99
C ARG A 405 -4.26 22.15 -13.53
N LEU A 406 -5.13 21.76 -12.59
CA LEU A 406 -4.79 21.75 -11.16
C LEU A 406 -3.58 20.84 -10.88
N TYR A 407 -3.53 19.67 -11.53
CA TYR A 407 -2.44 18.71 -11.35
C TYR A 407 -1.14 19.19 -12.00
N LEU A 408 -1.23 19.85 -13.16
CA LEU A 408 -0.06 20.44 -13.85
C LEU A 408 0.58 21.58 -13.05
N ASN A 409 -0.23 22.31 -12.27
CA ASN A 409 0.22 23.43 -11.45
C ASN A 409 0.57 23.02 -10.01
N CYS A 410 0.40 21.74 -9.66
CA CYS A 410 0.61 21.23 -8.31
C CYS A 410 2.11 21.28 -7.93
N THR A 411 2.38 21.75 -6.72
CA THR A 411 3.70 21.68 -6.07
C THR A 411 3.67 20.71 -4.88
N GLU A 412 4.83 20.36 -4.35
CA GLU A 412 4.95 19.49 -3.16
C GLU A 412 4.20 20.07 -1.95
N ASN A 413 4.05 21.39 -1.89
CA ASN A 413 3.38 22.09 -0.80
C ASN A 413 1.86 22.08 -0.92
N ASP A 414 1.31 21.66 -2.06
CA ASP A 414 -0.13 21.70 -2.35
C ASP A 414 -0.85 20.39 -1.98
N VAL A 415 -0.16 19.43 -1.38
CA VAL A 415 -0.76 18.17 -0.94
C VAL A 415 -0.98 18.18 0.57
N THR A 416 -2.16 17.74 1.02
CA THR A 416 -2.49 17.63 2.44
C THR A 416 -3.27 16.36 2.77
N ILE A 417 -3.36 16.05 4.05
CA ILE A 417 -4.20 15.00 4.60
C ILE A 417 -5.35 15.64 5.36
N VAL A 418 -6.56 15.16 5.10
CA VAL A 418 -7.76 15.49 5.88
C VAL A 418 -8.34 14.22 6.48
N ARG A 419 -9.12 14.35 7.56
CA ARG A 419 -9.91 13.23 8.08
C ARG A 419 -11.14 13.02 7.21
N SER A 420 -11.47 11.76 6.98
CA SER A 420 -12.65 11.38 6.19
C SER A 420 -13.80 10.96 7.10
N PRO A 421 -15.04 10.98 6.59
CA PRO A 421 -16.21 10.46 7.30
C PRO A 421 -16.11 8.96 7.64
N MET A 422 -15.18 8.24 7.00
CA MET A 422 -14.94 6.81 7.22
C MET A 422 -13.96 6.54 8.38
N LYS A 423 -13.62 7.56 9.19
CA LYS A 423 -12.66 7.49 10.32
C LYS A 423 -11.25 7.08 9.91
N THR A 424 -10.93 7.24 8.64
CA THR A 424 -9.59 7.11 8.05
C THR A 424 -9.19 8.42 7.39
N SER A 425 -7.98 8.50 6.87
CA SER A 425 -7.50 9.69 6.17
C SER A 425 -7.93 9.74 4.71
N ALA A 426 -8.00 10.96 4.16
CA ALA A 426 -8.05 11.21 2.72
C ALA A 426 -6.88 12.12 2.31
N ARG A 427 -6.25 11.82 1.16
CA ARG A 427 -5.20 12.68 0.58
C ARG A 427 -5.76 13.52 -0.55
N VAL A 428 -5.61 14.83 -0.39
CA VAL A 428 -6.24 15.84 -1.25
C VAL A 428 -5.27 16.98 -1.54
N MET A 429 -5.56 17.74 -2.60
CA MET A 429 -4.91 19.01 -2.87
C MET A 429 -5.42 20.06 -1.89
N LYS A 430 -4.55 20.98 -1.46
CA LYS A 430 -4.90 22.09 -0.59
C LYS A 430 -5.79 23.08 -1.32
N ASN A 431 -6.80 23.54 -0.59
CA ASN A 431 -7.70 24.62 -0.94
C ASN A 431 -8.40 25.10 0.34
N SER A 432 -9.27 26.10 0.21
CA SER A 432 -9.98 26.68 1.36
C SER A 432 -10.75 25.64 2.18
N PHE A 433 -11.41 24.68 1.53
CA PHE A 433 -12.17 23.64 2.22
C PHE A 433 -11.29 22.57 2.89
N ALA A 434 -10.25 22.08 2.20
CA ALA A 434 -9.30 21.12 2.73
C ALA A 434 -8.53 21.68 3.93
N ASP A 435 -8.12 22.96 3.88
CA ASP A 435 -7.47 23.62 5.01
C ASP A 435 -8.41 23.78 6.20
N MET A 436 -9.69 24.07 5.94
CA MET A 436 -10.72 24.08 6.99
C MET A 436 -10.87 22.70 7.64
N LEU A 437 -10.94 21.62 6.84
CA LEU A 437 -11.03 20.26 7.36
C LEU A 437 -9.78 19.86 8.15
N ALA A 438 -8.59 20.15 7.64
CA ALA A 438 -7.33 19.85 8.31
C ALA A 438 -7.21 20.57 9.66
N ARG A 439 -7.62 21.85 9.72
CA ARG A 439 -7.59 22.65 10.95
C ARG A 439 -8.64 22.23 11.97
N THR A 440 -9.85 21.90 11.53
CA THR A 440 -10.98 21.59 12.43
C THR A 440 -11.04 20.12 12.83
N GLY A 441 -10.43 19.24 12.05
CA GLY A 441 -10.58 17.79 12.20
C GLY A 441 -12.02 17.32 11.96
N LYS A 442 -12.84 18.09 11.24
CA LYS A 442 -14.25 17.77 10.98
C LYS A 442 -14.35 16.50 10.14
N GLU A 443 -15.13 15.54 10.60
CA GLU A 443 -15.36 14.24 9.93
C GLU A 443 -16.78 14.10 9.37
N ASP A 444 -17.73 14.92 9.84
CA ASP A 444 -19.15 14.85 9.42
C ASP A 444 -19.42 15.76 8.21
N TYR A 445 -19.16 15.23 7.00
CA TYR A 445 -19.47 15.89 5.74
C TYR A 445 -19.72 14.87 4.62
N ASP A 446 -20.46 15.26 3.59
CA ASP A 446 -20.64 14.45 2.39
C ASP A 446 -19.40 14.56 1.50
N ILE A 447 -18.50 13.58 1.62
CA ILE A 447 -17.26 13.53 0.84
C ILE A 447 -17.52 13.37 -0.66
N ILE A 448 -18.57 12.64 -1.06
CA ILE A 448 -18.89 12.42 -2.47
C ILE A 448 -19.35 13.72 -3.09
N ARG A 449 -20.22 14.48 -2.41
CA ARG A 449 -20.65 15.81 -2.86
C ARG A 449 -19.48 16.81 -2.88
N ALA A 450 -18.57 16.74 -1.90
CA ALA A 450 -17.40 17.61 -1.88
C ALA A 450 -16.46 17.32 -3.06
N VAL A 451 -16.21 16.05 -3.40
CA VAL A 451 -15.42 15.69 -4.59
C VAL A 451 -16.13 16.14 -5.88
N GLN A 452 -17.45 15.96 -5.97
CA GLN A 452 -18.22 16.40 -7.14
C GLN A 452 -18.07 17.91 -7.38
N LYS A 453 -18.18 18.74 -6.33
CA LYS A 453 -17.95 20.19 -6.43
C LYS A 453 -16.58 20.53 -7.03
N GLY A 454 -15.54 19.83 -6.57
CA GLY A 454 -14.18 20.02 -7.07
C GLY A 454 -14.06 19.66 -8.56
N ILE A 455 -14.77 18.64 -9.01
CA ILE A 455 -14.79 18.23 -10.44
C ILE A 455 -15.61 19.21 -11.29
N GLU A 456 -16.70 19.75 -10.75
CA GLU A 456 -17.58 20.71 -11.43
C GLU A 456 -17.02 22.14 -11.48
N GLY A 457 -15.81 22.39 -10.94
CA GLY A 457 -15.11 23.67 -11.04
C GLY A 457 -15.10 24.52 -9.77
N ASP A 458 -15.79 24.11 -8.71
CA ASP A 458 -15.73 24.77 -7.39
C ASP A 458 -14.48 24.26 -6.64
N HIS A 459 -13.31 24.63 -7.16
CA HIS A 459 -12.01 24.15 -6.70
C HIS A 459 -11.66 24.64 -5.29
N ASP A 460 -12.25 25.74 -4.82
CA ASP A 460 -12.00 26.28 -3.47
C ASP A 460 -12.83 25.57 -2.39
N ASN A 461 -14.07 25.19 -2.70
CA ASN A 461 -14.98 24.57 -1.74
C ASN A 461 -15.22 23.06 -1.97
N GLY A 462 -14.60 22.50 -3.01
CA GLY A 462 -14.61 21.06 -3.30
C GLY A 462 -13.41 20.32 -2.71
N LEU A 463 -13.34 19.01 -2.93
CA LEU A 463 -12.17 18.19 -2.66
C LEU A 463 -11.56 17.69 -3.97
N ILE A 464 -10.25 17.85 -4.10
CA ILE A 464 -9.47 17.38 -5.25
C ILE A 464 -8.56 16.27 -4.75
N PHE A 465 -8.83 15.02 -5.12
CA PHE A 465 -8.04 13.88 -4.65
C PHE A 465 -6.71 13.78 -5.40
N CYS A 466 -5.59 13.82 -4.70
CA CYS A 466 -4.27 13.69 -5.32
C CYS A 466 -3.33 12.82 -4.49
N SER A 467 -2.38 12.15 -5.15
CA SER A 467 -1.37 11.33 -4.46
C SER A 467 -0.25 12.18 -3.86
N ALA A 468 0.61 11.57 -3.04
CA ALA A 468 1.71 12.28 -2.39
C ALA A 468 2.67 12.99 -3.36
N ASN A 469 2.85 12.44 -4.58
CA ASN A 469 3.80 12.92 -5.57
C ASN A 469 3.10 13.61 -6.77
N ALA A 470 1.98 14.28 -6.53
CA ALA A 470 1.17 14.89 -7.60
C ALA A 470 1.95 15.95 -8.41
N GLU A 471 2.93 16.60 -7.79
CA GLU A 471 3.84 17.55 -8.42
C GLU A 471 4.70 16.93 -9.53
N LYS A 472 4.87 15.61 -9.57
CA LYS A 472 5.64 14.95 -10.65
C LYS A 472 4.97 15.12 -12.02
N ILE A 473 3.69 15.51 -12.07
CA ILE A 473 3.00 15.81 -13.32
C ILE A 473 3.44 17.18 -13.83
N ARG A 474 4.29 17.18 -14.87
CA ARG A 474 4.85 18.42 -15.45
C ARG A 474 4.29 18.78 -16.84
N LYS A 475 3.59 17.85 -17.47
CA LYS A 475 3.02 18.03 -18.82
C LYS A 475 1.78 17.17 -18.99
N THR A 476 0.96 17.54 -19.96
CA THR A 476 -0.08 16.67 -20.50
C THR A 476 0.60 15.57 -21.34
N ASP A 477 0.21 14.32 -21.10
CA ASP A 477 0.67 13.15 -21.85
C ASP A 477 -0.54 12.45 -22.51
N THR A 478 -0.31 11.65 -23.54
CA THR A 478 -1.31 10.66 -23.97
C THR A 478 -1.21 9.41 -23.09
N VAL A 479 -2.26 8.59 -23.04
CA VAL A 479 -2.18 7.26 -22.42
C VAL A 479 -1.09 6.41 -23.08
N GLU A 480 -0.89 6.55 -24.39
CA GLU A 480 0.20 5.87 -25.10
C GLU A 480 1.58 6.30 -24.57
N ASP A 481 1.81 7.60 -24.35
CA ASP A 481 3.09 8.08 -23.81
C ASP A 481 3.35 7.52 -22.41
N VAL A 482 2.32 7.45 -21.55
CA VAL A 482 2.43 6.81 -20.23
C VAL A 482 2.84 5.34 -20.41
N PHE A 483 2.17 4.56 -21.27
CA PHE A 483 2.52 3.15 -21.47
C PHE A 483 3.93 2.95 -22.03
N ARG A 484 4.34 3.82 -22.98
CA ARG A 484 5.68 3.80 -23.56
C ARG A 484 6.75 3.94 -22.47
N GLU A 485 6.55 4.85 -21.52
CA GLU A 485 7.48 5.08 -20.39
C GLU A 485 7.79 3.81 -19.58
N PHE A 486 6.83 2.90 -19.42
CA PHE A 486 7.02 1.67 -18.65
C PHE A 486 7.42 0.46 -19.50
N THR A 487 7.17 0.48 -20.81
CA THR A 487 7.37 -0.69 -21.70
C THR A 487 8.65 -0.63 -22.53
N THR A 488 9.24 0.56 -22.69
CA THR A 488 10.59 0.78 -23.25
C THR A 488 11.58 0.93 -22.11
#